data_AF-A0A8T7GWH1-F1
#
_entry.id   AF-A0A8T7GWH1-F1
#
_cell.length_a   1.000
_cell.length_b   1.000
_cell.length_c   1.000
_cell.angle_alpha   90.00
_cell.angle_beta   90.00
_cell.angle_gamma   90.00
#
_symmetry.space_group_name_H-M   'P 1'
#
loop_
_entity.id
_entity.type
_entity.pdbx_description
1 polymer ?
#
loop_
_entity_poly.entity_id
_entity_poly.type
_entity_poly.pdbx_seq_one_letter_code
_entity_poly.pdbx_strand_id
1 'polypeptide(L)'
;MERLWLAIGLMIAALTGASIAILVVASSAVRMEAYTWSTLYLGSAIVTVIATLATIPFAIWTLIMQSRYGPYVLRMFIYRIVNLFIMMIVSVLVTGVAMVYSFMSRAYVVAYAAIIAESAVIIPVIGTYVLKLMTLKPSEIVETVIRGSTKFDEAIALLFKLANIYIQEAVEEDAVLMILRKALSMLRKSKLVEHNPPTPPTWHEFRAFIDTLIKKEVPLPSRRLMGALMREFMMWLLRHRKDRAAAMLMRHYRRLAIKYLEIRLPSDVIRDLLVRPIVEPVESVEVKPELKALAYEQLHAFLRHVRTMTLRGEITRRELCSCIAVLGKHLTEFAECDVLESVREYISVLDREFRCRSLPSGRRIRSRGQEQPKPIAREGNQENASQPSGIQPQSVGDEVRPA
;
A
#
# COMPACT_ATOMS: atom_id res chain seq x y z
N MET A 1 -20.01 6.46 -11.88
CA MET A 1 -19.56 5.85 -13.16
C MET A 1 -20.58 6.04 -14.27
N GLU A 2 -21.89 5.85 -14.04
CA GLU A 2 -22.95 5.95 -15.06
C GLU A 2 -22.94 7.27 -15.86
N ARG A 3 -22.76 8.43 -15.20
CA ARG A 3 -22.65 9.74 -15.88
C ARG A 3 -21.50 9.81 -16.90
N LEU A 4 -20.42 9.04 -16.71
CA LEU A 4 -19.30 8.97 -17.65
C LEU A 4 -19.68 8.14 -18.89
N TRP A 5 -20.37 7.02 -18.69
CA TRP A 5 -20.90 6.18 -19.79
C TRP A 5 -21.97 6.90 -20.60
N LEU A 6 -22.85 7.68 -19.96
CA LEU A 6 -23.81 8.55 -20.64
C LEU A 6 -23.10 9.63 -21.48
N ALA A 7 -22.09 10.30 -20.93
CA ALA A 7 -21.30 11.30 -21.68
C ALA A 7 -20.57 10.68 -22.88
N ILE A 8 -19.98 9.49 -22.71
CA ILE A 8 -19.33 8.74 -23.80
C ILE A 8 -20.35 8.31 -24.86
N GLY A 9 -21.51 7.77 -24.45
CA GLY A 9 -22.59 7.39 -25.38
C GLY A 9 -23.14 8.59 -26.16
N LEU A 10 -23.28 9.74 -25.51
CA LEU A 10 -23.76 10.97 -26.13
C LEU A 10 -22.72 11.60 -27.07
N MET A 11 -21.42 11.50 -26.74
CA MET A 11 -20.34 11.82 -27.68
C MET A 11 -20.32 10.88 -28.89
N ILE A 12 -20.47 9.57 -28.69
CA ILE A 12 -20.54 8.59 -29.79
C ILE A 12 -21.75 8.88 -30.69
N ALA A 13 -22.92 9.17 -30.11
CA ALA A 13 -24.13 9.52 -30.87
C ALA A 13 -23.99 10.87 -31.62
N ALA A 14 -23.32 11.86 -31.03
CA ALA A 14 -23.02 13.14 -31.68
C ALA A 14 -21.99 12.96 -32.82
N LEU A 15 -20.97 12.11 -32.63
CA LEU A 15 -19.96 11.80 -33.65
C LEU A 15 -20.54 10.98 -34.80
N THR A 16 -21.39 9.99 -34.55
CA THR A 16 -22.09 9.26 -35.61
C THR A 16 -23.09 10.18 -36.32
N GLY A 17 -23.85 11.00 -35.60
CA GLY A 17 -24.73 12.02 -36.19
C GLY A 17 -23.98 13.02 -37.07
N ALA A 18 -22.84 13.55 -36.61
CA ALA A 18 -22.01 14.49 -37.37
C ALA A 18 -21.34 13.83 -38.58
N SER A 19 -20.82 12.61 -38.45
CA SER A 19 -20.24 11.88 -39.58
C SER A 19 -21.29 11.47 -40.61
N ILE A 20 -22.53 11.14 -40.21
CA ILE A 20 -23.68 10.95 -41.10
C ILE A 20 -24.07 12.27 -41.80
N ALA A 21 -24.09 13.39 -41.09
CA ALA A 21 -24.38 14.70 -41.69
C ALA A 21 -23.33 15.12 -42.73
N ILE A 22 -22.04 14.87 -42.44
CA ILE A 22 -20.94 15.03 -43.40
C ILE A 22 -21.11 14.08 -44.60
N LEU A 23 -21.53 12.83 -44.35
CA LEU A 23 -21.86 11.84 -45.39
C LEU A 23 -22.91 12.36 -46.37
N VAL A 24 -24.00 12.93 -45.85
CA VAL A 24 -25.10 13.51 -46.65
C VAL A 24 -24.61 14.72 -47.45
N VAL A 25 -24.03 15.72 -46.79
CA VAL A 25 -23.64 17.00 -47.43
C VAL A 25 -22.52 16.82 -48.44
N ALA A 26 -21.56 15.93 -48.18
CA ALA A 26 -20.38 15.80 -49.01
C ALA A 26 -20.59 14.82 -50.20
N SER A 27 -21.53 13.88 -50.09
CA SER A 27 -21.89 12.96 -51.19
C SER A 27 -22.41 13.63 -52.47
N SER A 28 -22.94 14.86 -52.38
CA SER A 28 -23.58 15.55 -53.50
C SER A 28 -22.66 16.49 -54.31
N ALA A 29 -21.39 16.70 -53.91
CA ALA A 29 -20.57 17.77 -54.48
C ALA A 29 -19.09 17.43 -54.79
N VAL A 30 -18.57 16.29 -54.35
CA VAL A 30 -17.11 16.04 -54.34
C VAL A 30 -16.72 14.83 -55.22
N ARG A 31 -15.66 14.99 -56.03
CA ARG A 31 -15.14 13.93 -56.92
C ARG A 31 -14.59 12.74 -56.12
N MET A 32 -14.81 11.52 -56.62
CA MET A 32 -14.35 10.25 -56.02
C MET A 32 -12.87 10.26 -55.63
N GLU A 33 -12.00 10.81 -56.49
CA GLU A 33 -10.55 10.91 -56.26
C GLU A 33 -10.20 11.69 -54.98
N ALA A 34 -10.95 12.74 -54.65
CA ALA A 34 -10.66 13.54 -53.46
C ALA A 34 -10.86 12.72 -52.17
N TYR A 35 -11.83 11.80 -52.15
CA TYR A 35 -12.05 10.90 -51.00
C TYR A 35 -11.01 9.80 -50.89
N THR A 36 -10.59 9.18 -52.00
CA THR A 36 -9.60 8.09 -51.94
C THR A 36 -8.25 8.61 -51.45
N TRP A 37 -7.78 9.73 -51.99
CA TRP A 37 -6.58 10.40 -51.48
C TRP A 37 -6.75 10.87 -50.02
N SER A 38 -7.87 11.49 -49.66
CA SER A 38 -8.11 11.92 -48.27
C SER A 38 -8.17 10.74 -47.28
N THR A 39 -8.73 9.61 -47.68
CA THR A 39 -8.78 8.37 -46.89
C THR A 39 -7.37 7.83 -46.65
N LEU A 40 -6.50 7.88 -47.66
CA LEU A 40 -5.11 7.43 -47.57
C LEU A 40 -4.25 8.34 -46.66
N TYR A 41 -4.33 9.67 -46.85
CA TYR A 41 -3.61 10.63 -46.01
C TYR A 41 -4.12 10.65 -44.56
N LEU A 42 -5.44 10.61 -44.36
CA LEU A 42 -6.02 10.59 -43.01
C LEU A 42 -5.68 9.28 -42.28
N GLY A 43 -5.84 8.13 -42.94
CA GLY A 43 -5.52 6.84 -42.33
C GLY A 43 -4.03 6.67 -42.00
N SER A 44 -3.12 7.14 -42.87
CA SER A 44 -1.68 7.10 -42.59
C SER A 44 -1.28 8.03 -41.45
N ALA A 45 -1.92 9.20 -41.34
CA ALA A 45 -1.78 10.08 -40.18
C ALA A 45 -2.31 9.43 -38.89
N ILE A 46 -3.48 8.78 -38.92
CA ILE A 46 -4.06 8.09 -37.74
C ILE A 46 -3.17 6.96 -37.25
N VAL A 47 -2.67 6.10 -38.16
CA VAL A 47 -1.73 5.03 -37.80
C VAL A 47 -0.47 5.61 -37.16
N THR A 48 0.05 6.72 -37.69
CA THR A 48 1.22 7.42 -37.14
C THR A 48 0.95 8.01 -35.75
N VAL A 49 -0.20 8.65 -35.55
CA VAL A 49 -0.62 9.23 -34.26
C VAL A 49 -0.83 8.14 -33.22
N ILE A 50 -1.48 7.03 -33.58
CA ILE A 50 -1.70 5.90 -32.67
C ILE A 50 -0.38 5.21 -32.33
N ALA A 51 0.49 4.99 -33.31
CA ALA A 51 1.82 4.42 -33.09
C ALA A 51 2.67 5.30 -32.16
N THR A 52 2.69 6.62 -32.35
CA THR A 52 3.43 7.56 -31.48
C THR A 52 2.84 7.66 -30.08
N LEU A 53 1.51 7.73 -29.94
CA LEU A 53 0.80 7.71 -28.65
C LEU A 53 1.00 6.42 -27.86
N ALA A 54 1.16 5.27 -28.53
CA ALA A 54 1.47 4.01 -27.88
C ALA A 54 2.97 3.91 -27.53
N THR A 55 3.86 4.12 -28.50
CA THR A 55 5.29 3.80 -28.39
C THR A 55 6.08 4.78 -27.51
N ILE A 56 5.86 6.09 -27.61
CA ILE A 56 6.65 7.07 -26.86
C ILE A 56 6.36 6.96 -25.35
N PRO A 57 5.10 6.98 -24.89
CA PRO A 57 4.78 6.81 -23.47
C PRO A 57 5.16 5.43 -22.95
N PHE A 58 5.07 4.38 -23.78
CA PHE A 58 5.56 3.04 -23.44
C PHE A 58 7.08 2.99 -23.24
N ALA A 59 7.87 3.63 -24.12
CA ALA A 59 9.32 3.70 -23.97
C ALA A 59 9.73 4.46 -22.70
N ILE A 60 9.08 5.61 -22.42
CA ILE A 60 9.29 6.37 -21.19
C ILE A 60 8.92 5.54 -19.96
N TRP A 61 7.75 4.89 -19.99
CA TRP A 61 7.25 4.08 -18.87
C TRP A 61 8.10 2.84 -18.61
N THR A 62 8.58 2.15 -19.66
CA THR A 62 9.48 1.00 -19.49
C THR A 62 10.84 1.41 -18.94
N LEU A 63 11.41 2.53 -19.39
CA LEU A 63 12.64 3.09 -18.82
C LEU A 63 12.46 3.46 -17.33
N ILE A 64 11.36 4.11 -16.95
CA ILE A 64 11.04 4.42 -15.54
C ILE A 64 10.86 3.14 -14.72
N MET A 65 10.09 2.16 -15.23
CA MET A 65 9.82 0.93 -14.51
C MET A 65 11.07 0.05 -14.35
N GLN A 66 11.91 -0.03 -15.38
CA GLN A 66 13.16 -0.79 -15.35
C GLN A 66 14.21 -0.12 -14.46
N SER A 67 14.32 1.20 -14.46
CA SER A 67 15.26 1.93 -13.59
C SER A 67 14.85 1.91 -12.12
N ARG A 68 13.55 2.10 -11.78
CA ARG A 68 13.07 2.13 -10.39
C ARG A 68 12.81 0.75 -9.78
N TYR A 69 12.06 -0.12 -10.46
CA TYR A 69 11.57 -1.38 -9.90
C TYR A 69 12.33 -2.63 -10.40
N GLY A 70 13.03 -2.48 -11.54
CA GLY A 70 13.83 -3.53 -12.16
C GLY A 70 13.04 -4.48 -13.07
N PRO A 71 13.74 -5.34 -13.83
CA PRO A 71 13.14 -6.12 -14.92
C PRO A 71 12.12 -7.17 -14.46
N TYR A 72 12.19 -7.65 -13.22
CA TYR A 72 11.25 -8.62 -12.68
C TYR A 72 9.85 -8.04 -12.46
N VAL A 73 9.76 -6.80 -11.95
CA VAL A 73 8.46 -6.13 -11.76
C VAL A 73 7.84 -5.81 -13.12
N LEU A 74 8.66 -5.34 -14.07
CA LEU A 74 8.24 -5.08 -15.45
C LEU A 74 7.56 -6.30 -16.11
N ARG A 75 8.08 -7.52 -15.89
CA ARG A 75 7.48 -8.76 -16.42
C ARG A 75 6.04 -8.99 -15.95
N MET A 76 5.69 -8.60 -14.73
CA MET A 76 4.34 -8.74 -14.19
C MET A 76 3.32 -7.81 -14.86
N PHE A 77 3.78 -6.74 -15.53
CA PHE A 77 2.93 -5.82 -16.29
C PHE A 77 2.83 -6.14 -17.78
N ILE A 78 3.51 -7.19 -18.29
CA ILE A 78 3.48 -7.57 -19.71
C ILE A 78 2.04 -7.68 -20.24
N TYR A 79 1.10 -8.23 -19.47
CA TYR A 79 -0.30 -8.29 -19.91
C TYR A 79 -0.95 -6.91 -20.16
N ARG A 80 -0.71 -5.92 -19.28
CA ARG A 80 -1.22 -4.55 -19.50
C ARG A 80 -0.55 -3.87 -20.70
N ILE A 81 0.71 -4.20 -20.96
CA ILE A 81 1.48 -3.71 -22.10
C ILE A 81 0.96 -4.33 -23.41
N VAL A 82 0.80 -5.66 -23.45
CA VAL A 82 0.28 -6.40 -24.62
C VAL A 82 -1.10 -5.89 -25.02
N ASN A 83 -1.99 -5.58 -24.08
CA ASN A 83 -3.30 -5.00 -24.40
C ASN A 83 -3.22 -3.65 -25.14
N LEU A 84 -2.22 -2.79 -24.85
CA LEU A 84 -2.00 -1.55 -25.60
C LEU A 84 -1.60 -1.84 -27.06
N PHE A 85 -0.68 -2.79 -27.26
CA PHE A 85 -0.25 -3.21 -28.59
C PHE A 85 -1.35 -3.95 -29.38
N ILE A 86 -2.23 -4.72 -28.72
CA ILE A 86 -3.41 -5.32 -29.35
C ILE A 86 -4.36 -4.23 -29.87
N MET A 87 -4.66 -3.19 -29.07
CA MET A 87 -5.50 -2.08 -29.53
C MET A 87 -4.87 -1.34 -30.73
N MET A 88 -3.56 -1.16 -30.74
CA MET A 88 -2.83 -0.60 -31.89
C MET A 88 -2.96 -1.50 -33.14
N ILE A 89 -2.74 -2.81 -33.02
CA ILE A 89 -2.83 -3.75 -34.14
C ILE A 89 -4.26 -3.79 -34.72
N VAL A 90 -5.29 -3.81 -33.86
CA VAL A 90 -6.69 -3.78 -34.29
C VAL A 90 -6.99 -2.50 -35.08
N SER A 91 -6.50 -1.34 -34.63
CA SER A 91 -6.70 -0.09 -35.37
C SER A 91 -5.98 -0.08 -36.72
N VAL A 92 -4.71 -0.50 -36.77
CA VAL A 92 -3.96 -0.61 -38.04
C VAL A 92 -4.67 -1.53 -39.03
N LEU A 93 -5.29 -2.62 -38.56
CA LEU A 93 -6.10 -3.51 -39.40
C LEU A 93 -7.38 -2.83 -39.91
N VAL A 94 -8.15 -2.15 -39.05
CA VAL A 94 -9.40 -1.46 -39.45
C VAL A 94 -9.10 -0.34 -40.44
N THR A 95 -8.13 0.54 -40.13
CA THR A 95 -7.68 1.60 -41.03
C THR A 95 -7.16 1.03 -42.36
N GLY A 96 -6.36 -0.05 -42.33
CA GLY A 96 -5.84 -0.69 -43.53
C GLY A 96 -6.93 -1.31 -44.42
N VAL A 97 -7.93 -1.98 -43.83
CA VAL A 97 -9.11 -2.49 -44.55
C VAL A 97 -9.89 -1.34 -45.17
N ALA A 98 -10.11 -0.24 -44.45
CA ALA A 98 -10.81 0.93 -44.98
C ALA A 98 -10.07 1.57 -46.17
N MET A 99 -8.74 1.69 -46.11
CA MET A 99 -7.93 2.15 -47.25
C MET A 99 -8.13 1.26 -48.48
N VAL A 100 -8.02 -0.07 -48.35
CA VAL A 100 -8.20 -1.01 -49.47
C VAL A 100 -9.62 -0.94 -50.03
N TYR A 101 -10.63 -0.84 -49.16
CA TYR A 101 -12.04 -0.75 -49.55
C TYR A 101 -12.38 0.53 -50.33
N SER A 102 -11.63 1.62 -50.07
CA SER A 102 -11.78 2.89 -50.79
C SER A 102 -11.34 2.83 -52.25
N PHE A 103 -10.38 1.97 -52.60
CA PHE A 103 -9.98 1.72 -54.00
C PHE A 103 -10.85 0.67 -54.69
N MET A 104 -11.26 -0.38 -53.97
CA MET A 104 -11.92 -1.55 -54.55
C MET A 104 -13.43 -1.38 -54.80
N SER A 105 -14.08 -0.35 -54.24
CA SER A 105 -15.54 -0.22 -54.26
C SER A 105 -16.02 1.21 -54.47
N ARG A 106 -17.29 1.37 -54.90
CA ARG A 106 -17.98 2.68 -54.92
C ARG A 106 -18.30 3.22 -53.51
N ALA A 107 -17.93 2.51 -52.44
CA ALA A 107 -18.21 2.91 -51.06
C ALA A 107 -17.09 3.76 -50.43
N TYR A 108 -16.35 4.54 -51.24
CA TYR A 108 -15.27 5.43 -50.79
C TYR A 108 -15.72 6.39 -49.68
N VAL A 109 -16.98 6.86 -49.71
CA VAL A 109 -17.56 7.72 -48.66
C VAL A 109 -17.71 6.95 -47.33
N VAL A 110 -18.10 5.67 -47.37
CA VAL A 110 -18.25 4.81 -46.18
C VAL A 110 -16.88 4.48 -45.59
N ALA A 111 -15.88 4.20 -46.42
CA ALA A 111 -14.50 4.01 -45.99
C ALA A 111 -13.95 5.26 -45.28
N TYR A 112 -14.16 6.45 -45.85
CA TYR A 112 -13.76 7.72 -45.25
C TYR A 112 -14.47 7.98 -43.89
N ALA A 113 -15.78 7.77 -43.83
CA ALA A 113 -16.56 7.92 -42.60
C ALA A 113 -16.13 6.90 -41.52
N ALA A 114 -15.79 5.67 -41.90
CA ALA A 114 -15.28 4.64 -41.00
C ALA A 114 -13.95 5.05 -40.35
N ILE A 115 -13.01 5.61 -41.12
CA ILE A 115 -11.72 6.11 -40.58
C ILE A 115 -11.94 7.28 -39.61
N ILE A 116 -12.87 8.20 -39.91
CA ILE A 116 -13.22 9.30 -38.98
C ILE A 116 -13.81 8.72 -37.68
N ALA A 117 -14.79 7.83 -37.78
CA ALA A 117 -15.42 7.21 -36.61
C ALA A 117 -14.42 6.38 -35.77
N GLU A 118 -13.52 5.65 -36.44
CA GLU A 118 -12.44 4.90 -35.81
C GLU A 118 -11.52 5.84 -35.01
N SER A 119 -10.99 6.88 -35.64
CA SER A 119 -10.05 7.81 -34.97
C SER A 119 -10.68 8.50 -33.76
N ALA A 120 -11.95 8.90 -33.86
CA ALA A 120 -12.67 9.58 -32.79
C ALA A 120 -12.97 8.67 -31.58
N VAL A 121 -12.99 7.35 -31.74
CA VAL A 121 -13.17 6.38 -30.66
C VAL A 121 -11.83 5.86 -30.14
N ILE A 122 -10.93 5.43 -31.04
CA ILE A 122 -9.70 4.73 -30.67
C ILE A 122 -8.67 5.68 -30.07
N ILE A 123 -8.48 6.89 -30.61
CA ILE A 123 -7.44 7.82 -30.11
C ILE A 123 -7.73 8.22 -28.65
N PRO A 124 -8.96 8.60 -28.24
CA PRO A 124 -9.26 8.84 -26.82
C PRO A 124 -9.16 7.61 -25.93
N VAL A 125 -9.54 6.42 -26.41
CA VAL A 125 -9.43 5.16 -25.64
C VAL A 125 -7.96 4.80 -25.38
N ILE A 126 -7.10 4.90 -26.40
CA ILE A 126 -5.66 4.67 -26.25
C ILE A 126 -5.03 5.74 -25.36
N GLY A 127 -5.35 7.02 -25.56
CA GLY A 127 -4.84 8.12 -24.75
C GLY A 127 -5.20 7.98 -23.26
N THR A 128 -6.45 7.65 -22.94
CA THR A 128 -6.88 7.40 -21.55
C THR A 128 -6.28 6.13 -20.95
N TYR A 129 -6.09 5.07 -21.75
CA TYR A 129 -5.40 3.86 -21.31
C TYR A 129 -3.92 4.13 -20.98
N VAL A 130 -3.23 4.87 -21.84
CA VAL A 130 -1.83 5.28 -21.65
C VAL A 130 -1.68 6.18 -20.41
N LEU A 131 -2.55 7.19 -20.25
CA LEU A 131 -2.57 8.02 -19.04
C LEU A 131 -2.75 7.18 -17.78
N LYS A 132 -3.65 6.18 -17.80
CA LYS A 132 -3.86 5.25 -16.68
C LYS A 132 -2.65 4.33 -16.43
N LEU A 133 -1.91 3.95 -17.48
CA LEU A 133 -0.67 3.17 -17.36
C LEU A 133 0.46 4.00 -16.75
N MET A 134 0.57 5.29 -17.09
CA MET A 134 1.55 6.21 -16.50
C MET A 134 1.18 6.65 -15.08
N THR A 135 -0.11 6.74 -14.75
CA THR A 135 -0.63 7.14 -13.42
C THR A 135 -1.06 5.94 -12.56
N LEU A 136 -0.32 4.83 -12.65
CA LEU A 136 -0.56 3.63 -11.85
C LEU A 136 -0.43 3.93 -10.34
N LYS A 137 -1.56 3.86 -9.63
CA LYS A 137 -1.59 3.98 -8.16
C LYS A 137 -0.79 2.83 -7.52
N PRO A 138 -0.09 3.06 -6.38
CA PRO A 138 0.63 1.99 -5.67
C PRO A 138 -0.26 0.79 -5.32
N SER A 139 -1.55 1.02 -5.05
CA SER A 139 -2.54 -0.04 -4.82
C SER A 139 -2.68 -0.99 -6.01
N GLU A 140 -2.72 -0.46 -7.23
CA GLU A 140 -2.80 -1.27 -8.45
C GLU A 140 -1.49 -2.02 -8.71
N ILE A 141 -0.35 -1.44 -8.35
CA ILE A 141 0.95 -2.09 -8.45
C ILE A 141 1.03 -3.27 -7.48
N VAL A 142 0.66 -3.06 -6.21
CA VAL A 142 0.59 -4.12 -5.19
C VAL A 142 -0.34 -5.25 -5.60
N GLU A 143 -1.53 -4.97 -6.14
CA GLU A 143 -2.43 -6.01 -6.63
C GLU A 143 -1.88 -6.75 -7.85
N THR A 144 -1.23 -6.04 -8.78
CA THR A 144 -0.65 -6.66 -9.98
C THR A 144 0.52 -7.57 -9.61
N VAL A 145 1.36 -7.16 -8.65
CA VAL A 145 2.44 -8.00 -8.09
C VAL A 145 1.88 -9.27 -7.45
N ILE A 146 0.83 -9.17 -6.62
CA ILE A 146 0.25 -10.34 -5.94
C ILE A 146 -0.48 -11.29 -6.92
N ARG A 147 -1.08 -10.77 -7.99
CA ARG A 147 -1.70 -11.61 -9.04
C ARG A 147 -0.67 -12.20 -10.00
N GLY A 148 0.48 -11.54 -10.19
CA GLY A 148 1.55 -11.96 -11.09
C GLY A 148 2.61 -12.87 -10.44
N SER A 149 2.73 -12.87 -9.11
CA SER A 149 3.62 -13.76 -8.36
C SER A 149 3.11 -15.19 -8.38
N THR A 150 3.96 -16.14 -8.78
CA THR A 150 3.59 -17.57 -8.82
C THR A 150 3.64 -18.22 -7.44
N LYS A 151 4.47 -17.69 -6.54
CA LYS A 151 4.67 -18.21 -5.18
C LYS A 151 4.40 -17.16 -4.11
N PHE A 152 3.96 -17.62 -2.94
CA PHE A 152 3.62 -16.77 -1.79
C PHE A 152 4.83 -16.03 -1.21
N ASP A 153 6.00 -16.69 -1.18
CA ASP A 153 7.26 -16.11 -0.71
C ASP A 153 7.79 -15.05 -1.68
N GLU A 154 7.76 -15.33 -2.99
CA GLU A 154 8.08 -14.38 -4.05
C GLU A 154 7.22 -13.11 -3.95
N ALA A 155 5.91 -13.26 -3.72
CA ALA A 155 5.01 -12.14 -3.49
C ALA A 155 5.45 -11.26 -2.31
N ILE A 156 5.80 -11.88 -1.17
CA ILE A 156 6.23 -11.15 0.04
C ILE A 156 7.59 -10.48 -0.18
N ALA A 157 8.54 -11.16 -0.82
CA ALA A 157 9.84 -10.58 -1.18
C ALA A 157 9.67 -9.33 -2.06
N LEU A 158 8.82 -9.40 -3.09
CA LEU A 158 8.52 -8.28 -3.96
C LEU A 158 7.79 -7.14 -3.23
N LEU A 159 6.89 -7.43 -2.28
CA LEU A 159 6.27 -6.39 -1.45
C LEU A 159 7.31 -5.67 -0.57
N PHE A 160 8.29 -6.37 0.03
CA PHE A 160 9.35 -5.70 0.79
C PHE A 160 10.31 -4.92 -0.09
N LYS A 161 10.67 -5.44 -1.26
CA LYS A 161 11.44 -4.70 -2.28
C LYS A 161 10.71 -3.41 -2.69
N LEU A 162 9.41 -3.50 -2.95
CA LEU A 162 8.57 -2.37 -3.33
C LEU A 162 8.49 -1.34 -2.20
N ALA A 163 8.23 -1.77 -0.95
CA ALA A 163 8.22 -0.88 0.22
C ALA A 163 9.57 -0.19 0.42
N ASN A 164 10.68 -0.88 0.18
CA ASN A 164 12.02 -0.32 0.24
C ASN A 164 12.21 0.79 -0.80
N ILE A 165 11.80 0.57 -2.06
CA ILE A 165 11.87 1.59 -3.12
C ILE A 165 11.05 2.84 -2.75
N TYR A 166 9.78 2.69 -2.36
CA TYR A 166 8.94 3.83 -1.97
C TYR A 166 9.47 4.61 -0.77
N ILE A 167 10.07 3.94 0.22
CA ILE A 167 10.77 4.60 1.33
C ILE A 167 11.99 5.38 0.85
N GLN A 168 12.80 4.81 -0.04
CA GLN A 168 14.05 5.43 -0.49
C GLN A 168 13.84 6.63 -1.42
N GLU A 169 12.77 6.61 -2.20
CA GLU A 169 12.39 7.71 -3.10
C GLU A 169 11.55 8.80 -2.39
N ALA A 170 11.18 8.60 -1.11
CA ALA A 170 10.41 9.52 -0.27
C ALA A 170 9.06 10.01 -0.86
N VAL A 171 8.47 9.26 -1.80
CA VAL A 171 7.33 9.73 -2.60
C VAL A 171 6.01 9.67 -1.84
N GLU A 172 5.71 8.56 -1.14
CA GLU A 172 4.41 8.33 -0.50
C GLU A 172 4.51 7.44 0.75
N GLU A 173 4.36 8.01 1.97
CA GLU A 173 4.27 7.23 3.21
C GLU A 173 3.05 6.28 3.23
N ASP A 174 1.92 6.72 2.68
CA ASP A 174 0.68 5.92 2.64
C ASP A 174 0.83 4.68 1.74
N ALA A 175 1.61 4.76 0.65
CA ALA A 175 1.95 3.62 -0.18
C ALA A 175 2.72 2.56 0.63
N VAL A 176 3.74 3.00 1.38
CA VAL A 176 4.53 2.13 2.28
C VAL A 176 3.63 1.48 3.32
N LEU A 177 2.77 2.25 4.00
CA LEU A 177 1.83 1.72 4.99
C LEU A 177 0.84 0.72 4.36
N MET A 178 0.37 0.97 3.14
CA MET A 178 -0.50 0.06 2.39
C MET A 178 0.22 -1.26 2.06
N ILE A 179 1.45 -1.20 1.54
CA ILE A 179 2.27 -2.38 1.22
C ILE A 179 2.53 -3.21 2.48
N LEU A 180 2.94 -2.59 3.58
CA LEU A 180 3.20 -3.28 4.84
C LEU A 180 1.94 -3.89 5.47
N ARG A 181 0.79 -3.20 5.40
CA ARG A 181 -0.51 -3.77 5.80
C ARG A 181 -0.88 -4.98 4.93
N LYS A 182 -0.60 -4.94 3.62
CA LYS A 182 -0.87 -6.05 2.70
C LYS A 182 0.05 -7.24 3.00
N ALA A 183 1.35 -7.03 3.18
CA ALA A 183 2.31 -8.06 3.60
C ALA A 183 1.90 -8.71 4.94
N LEU A 184 1.54 -7.91 5.95
CA LEU A 184 0.99 -8.41 7.21
C LEU A 184 -0.30 -9.23 7.01
N SER A 185 -1.21 -8.78 6.14
CA SER A 185 -2.45 -9.52 5.83
C SER A 185 -2.21 -10.86 5.13
N MET A 186 -1.07 -11.00 4.43
CA MET A 186 -0.65 -12.26 3.81
C MET A 186 0.02 -13.17 4.84
N LEU A 187 0.93 -12.64 5.65
CA LEU A 187 1.60 -13.37 6.74
C LEU A 187 0.64 -13.82 7.86
N ARG A 188 -0.52 -13.18 8.03
CA ARG A 188 -1.57 -13.66 8.96
C ARG A 188 -2.38 -14.85 8.46
N LYS A 189 -2.29 -15.21 7.18
CA LYS A 189 -3.04 -16.35 6.62
C LYS A 189 -2.29 -17.65 6.94
N SER A 190 -2.49 -18.15 8.16
CA SER A 190 -1.86 -19.37 8.71
C SER A 190 -1.68 -20.49 7.69
N LYS A 191 -2.77 -20.87 6.99
CA LYS A 191 -2.76 -21.93 5.98
C LYS A 191 -1.70 -21.72 4.88
N LEU A 192 -1.56 -20.50 4.35
CA LEU A 192 -0.56 -20.20 3.31
C LEU A 192 0.87 -20.20 3.86
N VAL A 193 1.04 -19.70 5.08
CA VAL A 193 2.31 -19.60 5.80
C VAL A 193 2.85 -20.97 6.21
N GLU A 194 1.97 -21.91 6.57
CA GLU A 194 2.32 -23.29 6.92
C GLU A 194 2.80 -24.09 5.69
N HIS A 195 2.19 -23.89 4.52
CA HIS A 195 2.51 -24.66 3.31
C HIS A 195 3.66 -24.06 2.48
N ASN A 196 3.97 -22.78 2.62
CA ASN A 196 5.02 -22.10 1.85
C ASN A 196 6.19 -21.71 2.77
N PRO A 197 7.37 -22.37 2.67
CA PRO A 197 8.53 -21.99 3.46
C PRO A 197 9.14 -20.65 2.99
N PRO A 198 9.67 -19.82 3.91
CA PRO A 198 10.36 -18.59 3.53
C PRO A 198 11.70 -18.92 2.86
N THR A 199 11.92 -18.33 1.69
CA THR A 199 13.14 -18.48 0.90
C THR A 199 14.19 -17.40 1.24
N PRO A 200 15.48 -17.63 0.94
CA PRO A 200 16.54 -16.64 1.15
C PRO A 200 16.23 -15.22 0.61
N PRO A 201 15.77 -15.00 -0.65
CA PRO A 201 15.45 -13.66 -1.14
C PRO A 201 14.40 -12.94 -0.28
N THR A 202 13.41 -13.66 0.24
CA THR A 202 12.38 -13.09 1.13
C THR A 202 12.98 -12.51 2.41
N TRP A 203 13.96 -13.20 3.00
CA TRP A 203 14.74 -12.67 4.13
C TRP A 203 15.64 -11.49 3.71
N HIS A 204 16.32 -11.57 2.56
CA HIS A 204 17.21 -10.50 2.10
C HIS A 204 16.47 -9.19 1.83
N GLU A 205 15.29 -9.22 1.19
CA GLU A 205 14.48 -8.02 0.94
C GLU A 205 13.89 -7.44 2.24
N PHE A 206 13.41 -8.28 3.16
CA PHE A 206 12.93 -7.80 4.47
C PHE A 206 14.07 -7.18 5.29
N ARG A 207 15.27 -7.77 5.25
CA ARG A 207 16.46 -7.21 5.86
C ARG A 207 16.86 -5.88 5.21
N ALA A 208 16.86 -5.78 3.89
CA ALA A 208 17.20 -4.55 3.17
C ALA A 208 16.22 -3.41 3.49
N PHE A 209 14.94 -3.73 3.65
CA PHE A 209 13.92 -2.82 4.16
C PHE A 209 14.23 -2.34 5.59
N ILE A 210 14.53 -3.25 6.52
CA ILE A 210 14.91 -2.90 7.91
C ILE A 210 16.21 -2.06 7.95
N ASP A 211 17.25 -2.46 7.20
CA ASP A 211 18.52 -1.73 7.13
C ASP A 211 18.35 -0.32 6.54
N THR A 212 17.38 -0.13 5.63
CA THR A 212 17.02 1.20 5.10
C THR A 212 16.31 2.05 6.15
N LEU A 213 15.34 1.49 6.88
CA LEU A 213 14.70 2.16 8.02
C LEU A 213 15.70 2.58 9.09
N ILE A 214 16.74 1.78 9.34
CA ILE A 214 17.82 2.10 10.28
C ILE A 214 18.71 3.22 9.73
N LYS A 215 19.27 3.05 8.52
CA LYS A 215 20.38 3.88 8.03
C LYS A 215 19.98 5.23 7.43
N LYS A 216 18.80 5.34 6.81
CA LYS A 216 18.34 6.59 6.19
C LYS A 216 17.47 7.39 7.16
N GLU A 217 17.44 8.72 7.03
CA GLU A 217 16.50 9.60 7.74
C GLU A 217 15.10 9.55 7.10
N VAL A 218 14.52 8.35 7.08
CA VAL A 218 13.21 8.07 6.50
C VAL A 218 12.14 7.92 7.58
N PRO A 219 10.89 8.32 7.30
CA PRO A 219 9.79 8.21 8.25
C PRO A 219 9.58 6.76 8.71
N LEU A 220 9.57 6.56 10.03
CA LEU A 220 9.37 5.23 10.60
C LEU A 220 7.88 4.82 10.53
N PRO A 221 7.55 3.62 10.01
CA PRO A 221 6.19 3.08 10.05
C PRO A 221 5.60 3.06 11.46
N SER A 222 4.28 2.94 11.59
CA SER A 222 3.67 2.87 12.93
C SER A 222 4.21 1.67 13.72
N ARG A 223 4.68 1.92 14.94
CA ARG A 223 5.27 0.92 15.87
C ARG A 223 4.42 -0.36 15.98
N ARG A 224 3.09 -0.23 16.02
CA ARG A 224 2.15 -1.37 16.07
C ARG A 224 2.15 -2.20 14.79
N LEU A 225 2.22 -1.56 13.62
CA LEU A 225 2.31 -2.26 12.33
C LEU A 225 3.65 -3.00 12.21
N MET A 226 4.76 -2.34 12.56
CA MET A 226 6.08 -2.95 12.49
C MET A 226 6.23 -4.12 13.48
N GLY A 227 5.71 -3.97 14.71
CA GLY A 227 5.66 -5.04 15.71
C GLY A 227 4.83 -6.24 15.26
N ALA A 228 3.63 -6.01 14.72
CA ALA A 228 2.80 -7.09 14.17
C ALA A 228 3.48 -7.79 12.98
N LEU A 229 3.99 -7.02 12.01
CA LEU A 229 4.68 -7.55 10.82
C LEU A 229 5.89 -8.43 11.21
N MET A 230 6.70 -7.94 12.15
CA MET A 230 7.83 -8.68 12.69
C MET A 230 7.40 -9.96 13.40
N ARG A 231 6.36 -9.91 14.23
CA ARG A 231 5.84 -11.10 14.93
C ARG A 231 5.45 -12.20 13.95
N GLU A 232 4.65 -11.89 12.93
CA GLU A 232 4.22 -12.90 11.96
C GLU A 232 5.41 -13.42 11.12
N PHE A 233 6.34 -12.53 10.73
CA PHE A 233 7.53 -12.94 9.97
C PHE A 233 8.48 -13.81 10.80
N MET A 234 8.66 -13.50 12.10
CA MET A 234 9.40 -14.35 13.04
C MET A 234 8.72 -15.71 13.17
N MET A 235 7.41 -15.75 13.45
CA MET A 235 6.63 -17.01 13.52
C MET A 235 6.77 -17.86 12.26
N TRP A 236 6.78 -17.22 11.08
CA TRP A 236 6.99 -17.92 9.79
C TRP A 236 8.40 -18.54 9.69
N LEU A 237 9.45 -17.83 10.10
CA LEU A 237 10.82 -18.38 10.16
C LEU A 237 10.94 -19.52 11.17
N LEU A 238 10.35 -19.40 12.36
CA LEU A 238 10.44 -20.41 13.42
C LEU A 238 9.70 -21.70 13.04
N ARG A 239 8.47 -21.61 12.52
CA ARG A 239 7.69 -22.76 12.05
C ARG A 239 8.42 -23.59 10.98
N HIS A 240 9.19 -22.92 10.11
CA HIS A 240 9.99 -23.56 9.06
C HIS A 240 11.46 -23.82 9.47
N ARG A 241 11.76 -23.79 10.78
CA ARG A 241 13.09 -24.08 11.37
C ARG A 241 14.24 -23.30 10.71
N LYS A 242 14.01 -22.04 10.36
CA LYS A 242 15.01 -21.13 9.74
C LYS A 242 15.84 -20.40 10.80
N ASP A 243 16.38 -21.14 11.76
CA ASP A 243 17.04 -20.63 12.97
C ASP A 243 18.09 -19.54 12.68
N ARG A 244 18.94 -19.75 11.66
CA ARG A 244 19.97 -18.77 11.27
C ARG A 244 19.39 -17.45 10.77
N ALA A 245 18.26 -17.48 10.06
CA ALA A 245 17.57 -16.28 9.61
C ALA A 245 16.85 -15.60 10.78
N ALA A 246 16.20 -16.37 11.66
CA ALA A 246 15.56 -15.85 12.88
C ALA A 246 16.59 -15.15 13.80
N ALA A 247 17.72 -15.80 14.07
CA ALA A 247 18.83 -15.25 14.86
C ALA A 247 19.38 -13.93 14.29
N MET A 248 19.58 -13.87 12.97
CA MET A 248 20.02 -12.65 12.30
C MET A 248 18.94 -11.56 12.32
N LEU A 249 17.67 -11.93 12.18
CA LEU A 249 16.53 -11.02 12.25
C LEU A 249 16.41 -10.36 13.64
N MET A 250 16.54 -11.12 14.73
CA MET A 250 16.56 -10.57 16.10
C MET A 250 17.63 -9.48 16.27
N ARG A 251 18.86 -9.76 15.80
CA ARG A 251 20.00 -8.83 15.88
C ARG A 251 19.80 -7.54 15.07
N HIS A 252 19.17 -7.62 13.88
CA HIS A 252 18.86 -6.44 13.07
C HIS A 252 17.69 -5.66 13.64
N TYR A 253 16.63 -6.34 14.09
CA TYR A 253 15.45 -5.69 14.64
C TYR A 253 15.71 -4.98 15.96
N ARG A 254 16.66 -5.45 16.78
CA ARG A 254 17.15 -4.71 17.96
C ARG A 254 17.68 -3.31 17.59
N ARG A 255 18.39 -3.17 16.46
CA ARG A 255 18.89 -1.87 15.98
C ARG A 255 17.75 -0.96 15.54
N LEU A 256 16.75 -1.53 14.87
CA LEU A 256 15.53 -0.79 14.52
C LEU A 256 14.79 -0.34 15.78
N ALA A 257 14.62 -1.21 16.78
CA ALA A 257 13.99 -0.86 18.06
C ALA A 257 14.73 0.27 18.79
N ILE A 258 16.07 0.31 18.72
CA ILE A 258 16.88 1.43 19.26
C ILE A 258 16.51 2.73 18.55
N LYS A 259 16.44 2.75 17.21
CA LYS A 259 16.02 3.93 16.46
C LYS A 259 14.60 4.41 16.80
N TYR A 260 13.68 3.49 17.14
CA TYR A 260 12.36 3.89 17.63
C TYR A 260 12.39 4.60 19.00
N LEU A 261 13.45 4.47 19.81
CA LEU A 261 13.60 5.22 21.08
C LEU A 261 13.74 6.72 20.85
N GLU A 262 14.34 7.14 19.73
CA GLU A 262 14.53 8.55 19.36
C GLU A 262 13.20 9.31 19.24
N ILE A 263 12.10 8.59 18.96
CA ILE A 263 10.78 9.16 18.64
C ILE A 263 9.67 8.65 19.59
N ARG A 264 9.92 7.64 20.43
CA ARG A 264 8.86 6.94 21.21
C ARG A 264 9.32 6.52 22.60
N LEU A 265 8.34 6.51 23.52
CA LEU A 265 8.50 6.06 24.91
C LEU A 265 9.18 4.68 25.00
N PRO A 266 10.27 4.53 25.78
CA PRO A 266 11.05 3.29 25.86
C PRO A 266 10.25 2.05 26.28
N SER A 267 9.31 2.19 27.22
CA SER A 267 8.49 1.06 27.70
C SER A 267 7.53 0.52 26.62
N ASP A 268 7.06 1.40 25.74
CA ASP A 268 6.23 1.07 24.59
C ASP A 268 7.06 0.41 23.48
N VAL A 269 8.29 0.87 23.25
CA VAL A 269 9.26 0.24 22.33
C VAL A 269 9.57 -1.19 22.78
N ILE A 270 9.94 -1.40 24.05
CA ILE A 270 10.25 -2.75 24.58
C ILE A 270 9.07 -3.70 24.38
N ARG A 271 7.85 -3.30 24.77
CA ARG A 271 6.68 -4.18 24.70
C ARG A 271 6.35 -4.61 23.27
N ASP A 272 6.20 -3.64 22.36
CA ASP A 272 5.64 -3.91 21.03
C ASP A 272 6.74 -4.13 19.95
N LEU A 273 8.01 -3.84 20.23
CA LEU A 273 9.16 -4.09 19.32
C LEU A 273 10.23 -5.06 19.86
N LEU A 274 10.11 -5.62 21.07
CA LEU A 274 11.00 -6.71 21.53
C LEU A 274 10.23 -7.87 22.12
N VAL A 275 9.42 -7.66 23.17
CA VAL A 275 8.75 -8.77 23.85
C VAL A 275 7.72 -9.44 22.93
N ARG A 276 6.75 -8.69 22.41
CA ARG A 276 5.69 -9.23 21.52
C ARG A 276 6.15 -9.81 20.18
N PRO A 277 7.21 -9.29 19.52
CA PRO A 277 7.63 -9.81 18.21
C PRO A 277 8.89 -10.67 18.22
N ILE A 278 9.64 -10.77 19.34
CA ILE A 278 10.81 -11.66 19.46
C ILE A 278 10.59 -12.69 20.56
N VAL A 279 10.34 -12.26 21.81
CA VAL A 279 10.28 -13.18 22.97
C VAL A 279 9.04 -14.06 22.92
N GLU A 280 7.84 -13.49 22.75
CA GLU A 280 6.60 -14.25 22.67
C GLU A 280 6.61 -15.33 21.55
N PRO A 281 7.03 -15.03 20.29
CA PRO A 281 7.17 -16.05 19.25
C PRO A 281 8.11 -17.21 19.62
N VAL A 282 9.25 -16.88 20.24
CA VAL A 282 10.31 -17.83 20.62
C VAL A 282 9.92 -18.72 21.78
N GLU A 283 9.04 -18.26 22.68
CA GLU A 283 8.44 -19.12 23.71
C GLU A 283 7.22 -19.91 23.20
N SER A 284 6.46 -19.37 22.25
CA SER A 284 5.25 -20.01 21.71
C SER A 284 5.49 -21.17 20.73
N VAL A 285 6.74 -21.41 20.33
CA VAL A 285 7.15 -22.46 19.37
C VAL A 285 8.30 -23.25 19.96
N GLU A 286 8.31 -24.57 19.76
CA GLU A 286 9.46 -25.41 20.09
C GLU A 286 10.66 -25.04 19.20
N VAL A 287 11.64 -24.37 19.81
CA VAL A 287 12.87 -23.89 19.17
C VAL A 287 14.09 -24.28 20.01
N LYS A 288 15.26 -24.31 19.37
CA LYS A 288 16.53 -24.64 20.04
C LYS A 288 16.80 -23.71 21.23
N PRO A 289 17.40 -24.21 22.33
CA PRO A 289 17.70 -23.41 23.51
C PRO A 289 18.62 -22.23 23.19
N GLU A 290 19.57 -22.39 22.27
CA GLU A 290 20.43 -21.31 21.74
C GLU A 290 19.64 -20.12 21.19
N LEU A 291 18.50 -20.38 20.54
CA LEU A 291 17.66 -19.33 19.95
C LEU A 291 16.80 -18.62 21.00
N LYS A 292 16.39 -19.35 22.06
CA LYS A 292 15.78 -18.76 23.26
C LYS A 292 16.77 -17.86 23.99
N ALA A 293 17.96 -18.37 24.28
CA ALA A 293 19.07 -17.62 24.87
C ALA A 293 19.35 -16.32 24.09
N LEU A 294 19.48 -16.40 22.76
CA LEU A 294 19.73 -15.24 21.90
C LEU A 294 18.62 -14.17 21.99
N ALA A 295 17.36 -14.57 22.14
CA ALA A 295 16.25 -13.63 22.30
C ALA A 295 16.37 -12.85 23.63
N TYR A 296 16.68 -13.53 24.73
CA TYR A 296 16.95 -12.92 26.03
C TYR A 296 18.23 -12.07 26.02
N GLU A 297 19.30 -12.48 25.34
CA GLU A 297 20.48 -11.65 25.10
C GLU A 297 20.16 -10.34 24.35
N GLN A 298 19.29 -10.39 23.32
CA GLN A 298 18.90 -9.17 22.60
C GLN A 298 18.12 -8.21 23.49
N LEU A 299 17.25 -8.74 24.37
CA LEU A 299 16.52 -7.96 25.37
C LEU A 299 17.47 -7.35 26.42
N HIS A 300 18.40 -8.14 26.95
CA HIS A 300 19.41 -7.68 27.92
C HIS A 300 20.32 -6.60 27.32
N ALA A 301 20.81 -6.80 26.10
CA ALA A 301 21.63 -5.82 25.39
C ALA A 301 20.85 -4.52 25.10
N PHE A 302 19.56 -4.61 24.85
CA PHE A 302 18.70 -3.43 24.71
C PHE A 302 18.52 -2.70 26.06
N LEU A 303 18.28 -3.42 27.15
CA LEU A 303 18.19 -2.81 28.49
C LEU A 303 19.48 -2.10 28.91
N ARG A 304 20.64 -2.69 28.61
CA ARG A 304 21.95 -2.02 28.80
C ARG A 304 22.04 -0.71 28.03
N HIS A 305 21.49 -0.65 26.82
CA HIS A 305 21.43 0.59 26.04
C HIS A 305 20.49 1.63 26.68
N VAL A 306 19.28 1.23 27.08
CA VAL A 306 18.32 2.11 27.79
C VAL A 306 18.91 2.63 29.11
N ARG A 307 19.66 1.82 29.87
CA ARG A 307 20.42 2.27 31.06
C ARG A 307 21.42 3.35 30.68
N THR A 308 22.24 3.14 29.65
CA THR A 308 23.22 4.14 29.18
C THR A 308 22.56 5.46 28.79
N MET A 309 21.46 5.41 28.04
CA MET A 309 20.67 6.60 27.68
C MET A 309 20.09 7.30 28.94
N THR A 310 19.66 6.52 29.95
CA THR A 310 19.17 7.07 31.23
C THR A 310 20.29 7.77 32.01
N LEU A 311 21.50 7.19 32.05
CA LEU A 311 22.68 7.78 32.70
C LEU A 311 23.15 9.07 32.01
N ARG A 312 22.92 9.20 30.70
CA ARG A 312 23.18 10.42 29.92
C ARG A 312 22.08 11.48 30.03
N GLY A 313 20.95 11.17 30.66
CA GLY A 313 19.78 12.05 30.74
C GLY A 313 18.92 12.10 29.48
N GLU A 314 19.20 11.27 28.46
CA GLU A 314 18.41 11.15 27.23
C GLU A 314 17.03 10.48 27.51
N ILE A 315 16.96 9.63 28.54
CA ILE A 315 15.74 8.96 29.01
C ILE A 315 15.53 9.30 30.48
N THR A 316 14.28 9.60 30.88
CA THR A 316 14.01 9.87 32.29
C THR A 316 13.99 8.59 33.11
N ARG A 317 14.40 8.70 34.38
CA ARG A 317 14.30 7.62 35.37
C ARG A 317 12.88 7.02 35.46
N ARG A 318 11.83 7.82 35.27
CA ARG A 318 10.43 7.33 35.27
C ARG A 318 10.14 6.39 34.10
N GLU A 319 10.70 6.67 32.93
CA GLU A 319 10.54 5.83 31.74
C GLU A 319 11.31 4.52 31.90
N LEU A 320 12.53 4.54 32.45
CA LEU A 320 13.27 3.31 32.80
C LEU A 320 12.47 2.44 33.80
N CYS A 321 11.91 3.03 34.86
CA CYS A 321 11.05 2.29 35.79
C CYS A 321 9.79 1.73 35.11
N SER A 322 9.23 2.43 34.12
CA SER A 322 8.12 1.91 33.30
C SER A 322 8.56 0.71 32.43
N CYS A 323 9.77 0.71 31.88
CA CYS A 323 10.35 -0.43 31.17
C CYS A 323 10.46 -1.65 32.08
N ILE A 324 11.01 -1.46 33.28
CA ILE A 324 11.18 -2.49 34.30
C ILE A 324 9.82 -3.09 34.70
N ALA A 325 8.82 -2.26 34.97
CA ALA A 325 7.48 -2.73 35.34
C ALA A 325 6.78 -3.53 34.22
N VAL A 326 6.94 -3.11 32.95
CA VAL A 326 6.40 -3.84 31.79
C VAL A 326 7.10 -5.19 31.62
N LEU A 327 8.42 -5.24 31.79
CA LEU A 327 9.18 -6.47 31.66
C LEU A 327 8.97 -7.43 32.81
N GLY A 328 8.97 -6.96 34.05
CA GLY A 328 8.67 -7.79 35.22
C GLY A 328 7.35 -8.54 35.05
N LYS A 329 6.32 -7.89 34.50
CA LYS A 329 5.02 -8.54 34.21
C LYS A 329 5.09 -9.59 33.09
N HIS A 330 5.85 -9.38 32.01
CA HIS A 330 5.89 -10.35 30.91
C HIS A 330 6.87 -11.50 31.20
N LEU A 331 7.98 -11.25 31.89
CA LEU A 331 9.00 -12.26 32.18
C LEU A 331 8.62 -13.25 33.30
N THR A 332 7.53 -13.01 34.03
CA THR A 332 6.91 -13.99 34.94
C THR A 332 6.05 -15.03 34.22
N GLU A 333 5.67 -14.80 32.96
CA GLU A 333 4.80 -15.68 32.17
C GLU A 333 5.60 -16.71 31.34
N PHE A 334 6.94 -16.65 31.36
CA PHE A 334 7.82 -17.50 30.53
C PHE A 334 8.58 -18.55 31.36
N ALA A 335 8.90 -19.68 30.70
CA ALA A 335 9.62 -20.80 31.29
C ALA A 335 11.07 -20.43 31.68
N GLU A 336 11.59 -21.08 32.72
CA GLU A 336 12.87 -20.72 33.32
C GLU A 336 14.07 -21.24 32.52
N CYS A 337 15.13 -20.43 32.48
CA CYS A 337 16.38 -20.67 31.77
C CYS A 337 17.43 -19.69 32.31
N ASP A 338 18.69 -20.12 32.46
CA ASP A 338 19.79 -19.35 33.05
C ASP A 338 19.93 -17.94 32.46
N VAL A 339 19.72 -17.81 31.15
CA VAL A 339 19.80 -16.50 30.47
C VAL A 339 18.63 -15.59 30.85
N LEU A 340 17.42 -16.14 31.03
CA LEU A 340 16.27 -15.39 31.57
C LEU A 340 16.51 -14.98 33.02
N GLU A 341 17.13 -15.81 33.84
CA GLU A 341 17.54 -15.44 35.20
C GLU A 341 18.52 -14.27 35.19
N SER A 342 19.53 -14.28 34.31
CA SER A 342 20.44 -13.14 34.15
C SER A 342 19.73 -11.83 33.77
N VAL A 343 18.62 -11.91 33.00
CA VAL A 343 17.76 -10.74 32.70
C VAL A 343 16.97 -10.31 33.93
N ARG A 344 16.38 -11.26 34.69
CA ARG A 344 15.65 -10.97 35.94
C ARG A 344 16.56 -10.33 36.99
N GLU A 345 17.77 -10.86 37.17
CA GLU A 345 18.80 -10.29 38.04
C GLU A 345 19.18 -8.87 37.59
N TYR A 346 19.48 -8.67 36.30
CA TYR A 346 19.82 -7.36 35.77
C TYR A 346 18.69 -6.33 35.96
N ILE A 347 17.43 -6.76 35.79
CA ILE A 347 16.26 -5.93 36.10
C ILE A 347 16.22 -5.57 37.59
N SER A 348 16.51 -6.49 38.50
CA SER A 348 16.58 -6.21 39.94
C SER A 348 17.71 -5.25 40.33
N VAL A 349 18.85 -5.31 39.62
CA VAL A 349 19.97 -4.38 39.78
C VAL A 349 19.54 -2.98 39.34
N LEU A 350 18.91 -2.84 38.17
CA LEU A 350 18.36 -1.56 37.70
C LEU A 350 17.29 -1.01 38.65
N ASP A 351 16.42 -1.87 39.18
CA ASP A 351 15.35 -1.48 40.11
C ASP A 351 15.94 -0.87 41.39
N ARG A 352 17.01 -1.48 41.94
CA ARG A 352 17.76 -0.96 43.09
C ARG A 352 18.53 0.32 42.76
N GLU A 353 19.33 0.31 41.68
CA GLU A 353 20.16 1.43 41.22
C GLU A 353 19.33 2.70 41.02
N PHE A 354 18.22 2.57 40.29
CA PHE A 354 17.30 3.67 39.99
C PHE A 354 16.13 3.74 40.98
N ARG A 355 16.21 3.07 42.14
CA ARG A 355 15.17 2.94 43.19
C ARG A 355 13.75 3.03 42.61
N CYS A 356 13.41 2.12 41.70
CA CYS A 356 12.18 2.14 40.95
C CYS A 356 11.02 1.62 41.82
N ARG A 357 10.62 2.42 42.82
CA ARG A 357 9.42 2.15 43.64
C ARG A 357 8.28 1.73 42.72
N SER A 358 7.75 0.54 42.96
CA SER A 358 6.72 -0.11 42.15
C SER A 358 5.62 0.89 41.80
N LEU A 359 5.61 1.34 40.54
CA LEU A 359 4.56 2.23 40.06
C LEU A 359 3.24 1.44 40.16
N PRO A 360 2.25 1.91 40.93
CA PRO A 360 1.01 1.18 41.09
C PRO A 360 0.36 1.00 39.72
N SER A 361 0.10 -0.26 39.38
CA SER A 361 -0.36 -0.77 38.09
C SER A 361 -1.82 -0.40 37.78
N GLY A 362 -2.12 0.91 37.74
CA GLY A 362 -3.52 1.36 37.77
C GLY A 362 -3.88 2.74 37.19
N ARG A 363 -2.95 3.52 36.62
CA ARG A 363 -3.33 4.78 35.93
C ARG A 363 -2.87 4.81 34.47
N ARG A 364 -3.85 4.71 33.57
CA ARG A 364 -3.71 5.15 32.17
C ARG A 364 -3.28 6.62 32.19
N ILE A 365 -2.05 6.91 31.78
CA ILE A 365 -1.63 8.27 31.47
C ILE A 365 -2.44 8.70 30.23
N ARG A 366 -3.51 9.46 30.48
CA ARG A 366 -4.27 10.14 29.44
C ARG A 366 -3.36 11.24 28.91
N SER A 367 -2.83 11.09 27.70
CA SER A 367 -1.96 12.09 27.08
C SER A 367 -2.65 13.44 27.06
N ARG A 368 -2.15 14.39 27.85
CA ARG A 368 -2.63 15.77 27.87
C ARG A 368 -1.97 16.48 26.69
N GLY A 369 -2.69 16.59 25.57
CA GLY A 369 -2.13 17.06 24.31
C GLY A 369 -3.05 16.90 23.11
N GLN A 370 -4.37 17.03 23.30
CA GLN A 370 -5.33 17.23 22.23
C GLN A 370 -6.62 17.84 22.82
N GLU A 371 -6.53 19.12 23.18
CA GLU A 371 -7.74 19.95 23.30
C GLU A 371 -8.28 20.17 21.88
N GLN A 372 -9.28 19.39 21.51
CA GLN A 372 -10.23 19.83 20.49
C GLN A 372 -10.96 21.06 21.05
N PRO A 373 -10.99 22.21 20.34
CA PRO A 373 -11.80 23.32 20.77
C PRO A 373 -13.27 22.90 20.69
N LYS A 374 -13.96 22.83 21.84
CA LYS A 374 -15.42 22.76 21.85
C LYS A 374 -15.98 24.10 21.35
N PRO A 375 -17.07 24.08 20.56
CA PRO A 375 -17.69 25.32 20.10
C PRO A 375 -18.24 26.10 21.31
N ILE A 376 -17.98 27.41 21.31
CA ILE A 376 -18.54 28.34 22.28
C ILE A 376 -20.01 28.53 21.95
N ALA A 377 -20.90 28.07 22.83
CA ALA A 377 -22.29 28.51 22.82
C ALA A 377 -22.36 29.95 23.34
N ARG A 378 -23.05 30.82 22.59
CA ARG A 378 -23.50 32.14 23.04
C ARG A 378 -25.01 32.22 22.90
N GLU A 379 -25.71 32.14 24.01
CA GLU A 379 -26.93 32.90 24.23
C GLU A 379 -26.50 34.27 24.82
N GLY A 380 -27.09 35.41 24.49
CA GLY A 380 -28.09 35.72 23.48
C GLY A 380 -28.50 37.19 23.60
N ASN A 381 -29.16 37.76 22.59
CA ASN A 381 -30.35 38.62 22.72
C ASN A 381 -30.72 39.33 21.39
N GLN A 382 -32.03 39.42 21.14
CA GLN A 382 -32.80 40.48 20.44
C GLN A 382 -32.29 40.92 19.05
N GLU A 383 -33.07 40.95 17.97
CA GLU A 383 -34.50 41.23 17.74
C GLU A 383 -35.00 40.36 16.54
N ASN A 384 -36.26 40.24 16.10
CA ASN A 384 -37.55 40.86 16.44
C ASN A 384 -38.72 39.90 16.03
N ALA A 385 -39.96 40.22 16.42
CA ALA A 385 -41.28 39.68 16.01
C ALA A 385 -41.35 38.55 14.93
N SER A 386 -42.17 37.48 15.07
CA SER A 386 -43.61 37.56 15.35
C SER A 386 -44.22 36.24 15.89
N GLN A 387 -45.13 36.35 16.86
CA GLN A 387 -46.15 35.35 17.25
C GLN A 387 -47.38 35.44 16.33
N PRO A 388 -48.46 34.64 16.52
CA PRO A 388 -48.59 33.27 17.04
C PRO A 388 -49.05 32.35 15.87
N SER A 389 -49.64 31.14 15.97
CA SER A 389 -50.17 30.27 17.04
C SER A 389 -49.86 28.79 16.63
N GLY A 390 -50.32 27.69 17.24
CA GLY A 390 -51.26 27.39 18.32
C GLY A 390 -52.21 26.25 17.93
N ILE A 391 -52.03 25.07 18.54
CA ILE A 391 -53.04 24.08 18.99
C ILE A 391 -52.28 22.83 19.43
N GLN A 392 -52.58 22.36 20.64
CA GLN A 392 -52.00 21.16 21.27
C GLN A 392 -53.14 20.11 21.45
N PRO A 393 -52.96 18.97 22.14
CA PRO A 393 -53.12 17.65 21.53
C PRO A 393 -54.36 16.89 22.00
N GLN A 394 -54.68 15.78 21.33
CA GLN A 394 -55.51 14.64 21.79
C GLN A 394 -55.48 13.57 20.67
N SER A 395 -55.67 12.26 20.89
CA SER A 395 -55.58 11.41 22.10
C SER A 395 -55.72 9.93 21.68
N VAL A 396 -55.15 9.01 22.48
CA VAL A 396 -55.69 7.68 22.85
C VAL A 396 -56.51 6.88 21.81
N GLY A 397 -56.11 5.64 21.56
CA GLY A 397 -57.02 4.60 21.05
C GLY A 397 -56.34 3.44 20.34
N ASP A 398 -56.01 2.37 21.08
CA ASP A 398 -55.93 1.03 20.47
C ASP A 398 -57.31 0.63 19.93
N GLU A 399 -57.38 -0.11 18.81
CA GLU A 399 -57.83 -1.52 18.84
C GLU A 399 -57.97 -2.20 17.44
N VAL A 400 -57.75 -3.52 17.46
CA VAL A 400 -58.42 -4.56 16.63
C VAL A 400 -58.07 -4.70 15.12
N ARG A 401 -57.27 -5.75 14.86
CA ARG A 401 -57.19 -6.61 13.64
C ARG A 401 -58.54 -7.35 13.36
N PRO A 402 -58.68 -8.16 12.28
CA PRO A 402 -58.16 -8.08 10.92
C PRO A 402 -59.26 -8.33 9.84
N ALA A 403 -58.89 -8.25 8.56
CA ALA A 403 -59.39 -9.11 7.48
C ALA A 403 -58.28 -9.29 6.43
#